data_AF-A0A940DA20-F1
#
_entry.id   AF-A0A940DA20-F1
#
_cell.length_a   1.000
_cell.length_b   1.000
_cell.length_c   1.000
_cell.angle_alpha   90.00
_cell.angle_beta   90.00
_cell.angle_gamma   90.00
#
_symmetry.space_group_name_H-M   'P 1'
#
loop_
_entity.id
_entity.type
_entity.pdbx_description
1 polymer ?
#
loop_
_entity_poly.entity_id
_entity_poly.type
_entity_poly.pdbx_seq_one_letter_code
_entity_poly.pdbx_strand_id
1 'polypeptide(L)'
;MKKLIKMAIKETTALAILALVEIIVLFPFIKTAVLGILYGSAFSILGWWLMVKDVKSFAEKGSLFKFGFLLRYFLYAVGMGTAIFYGKLFFAGTALGILNLKLSLYIFGRWLGENTTNQI
;
A
#
# COMPACT_ATOMS: atom_id res chain seq x y z
N MET A 1 19.51 7.11 -3.09
CA MET A 1 18.74 6.63 -4.26
C MET A 1 18.64 5.09 -4.37
N LYS A 2 19.71 4.33 -4.68
CA LYS A 2 19.65 2.84 -4.75
C LYS A 2 19.10 2.18 -3.47
N LYS A 3 19.47 2.74 -2.31
CA LYS A 3 18.95 2.33 -0.99
C LYS A 3 17.43 2.46 -0.91
N LEU A 4 16.87 3.61 -1.31
CA LEU A 4 15.42 3.88 -1.31
C LEU A 4 14.64 2.87 -2.16
N ILE A 5 15.12 2.58 -3.37
CA ILE A 5 14.45 1.62 -4.28
C ILE A 5 14.50 0.20 -3.71
N LYS A 6 15.66 -0.25 -3.23
CA LYS A 6 15.80 -1.60 -2.61
C LYS A 6 14.81 -1.80 -1.46
N MET A 7 14.58 -0.74 -0.70
CA MET A 7 13.70 -0.76 0.46
C MET A 7 12.23 -0.62 0.06
N ALA A 8 11.91 0.18 -0.96
CA ALA A 8 10.58 0.21 -1.58
C ALA A 8 10.16 -1.17 -2.11
N ILE A 9 11.10 -1.91 -2.71
CA ILE A 9 10.89 -3.29 -3.15
C ILE A 9 10.63 -4.19 -1.94
N LYS A 10 11.41 -4.09 -0.86
CA LYS A 10 11.21 -4.87 0.36
C LYS A 10 9.79 -4.71 0.93
N GLU A 11 9.29 -3.49 1.04
CA GLU A 11 7.92 -3.27 1.52
C GLU A 11 6.87 -3.76 0.52
N THR A 12 7.11 -3.61 -0.79
CA THR A 12 6.23 -4.22 -1.80
C THR A 12 6.15 -5.74 -1.61
N THR A 13 7.27 -6.39 -1.32
CA THR A 13 7.31 -7.82 -1.00
C THR A 13 6.57 -8.14 0.30
N ALA A 14 6.72 -7.32 1.34
CA ALA A 14 5.99 -7.50 2.60
C ALA A 14 4.46 -7.40 2.40
N LEU A 15 4.00 -6.41 1.63
CA LEU A 15 2.58 -6.26 1.27
C LEU A 15 2.05 -7.48 0.50
N ALA A 16 2.84 -7.98 -0.46
CA ALA A 16 2.48 -9.16 -1.22
C ALA A 16 2.40 -10.42 -0.33
N ILE A 17 3.33 -10.58 0.61
CA ILE A 17 3.32 -11.70 1.57
C ILE A 17 2.10 -11.59 2.49
N LEU A 18 1.79 -10.42 3.03
CA LEU A 18 0.60 -10.20 3.85
C LEU A 18 -0.67 -10.60 3.09
N ALA A 19 -0.82 -10.10 1.86
CA ALA A 19 -1.96 -10.46 1.01
C ALA A 19 -2.04 -11.98 0.76
N LEU A 20 -0.92 -12.66 0.49
CA LEU A 20 -0.89 -14.11 0.30
C LEU A 20 -1.32 -14.86 1.57
N VAL A 21 -0.83 -14.45 2.74
CA VAL A 21 -1.22 -15.05 4.03
C VAL A 21 -2.72 -14.87 4.26
N GLU A 22 -3.26 -13.68 4.05
CA GLU A 22 -4.70 -13.41 4.18
C GLU A 22 -5.53 -14.27 3.23
N ILE A 23 -5.09 -14.43 1.99
CA ILE A 23 -5.75 -15.28 1.00
C ILE A 23 -5.76 -16.73 1.45
N ILE A 24 -4.61 -17.29 1.85
CA ILE A 24 -4.53 -18.69 2.29
C ILE A 24 -5.47 -18.94 3.48
N VAL A 25 -5.52 -18.01 4.43
CA VAL A 25 -6.36 -18.13 5.64
C VAL A 25 -7.84 -18.00 5.30
N LEU A 26 -8.22 -17.06 4.43
CA LEU A 26 -9.62 -16.73 4.16
C LEU A 26 -10.24 -17.48 2.98
N PHE A 27 -9.44 -18.04 2.07
CA PHE A 27 -9.90 -18.79 0.90
C PHE A 27 -10.91 -19.91 1.20
N PRO A 28 -10.73 -20.76 2.25
CA PRO A 28 -11.71 -21.81 2.55
C PRO A 28 -13.04 -21.27 3.09
N PHE A 29 -13.07 -20.04 3.60
CA PHE A 29 -14.25 -19.47 4.26
C PHE A 29 -15.03 -18.48 3.39
N ILE A 30 -14.33 -17.59 2.66
CA ILE A 30 -14.95 -16.44 1.98
C ILE A 30 -14.28 -16.15 0.62
N LYS A 31 -14.63 -16.95 -0.39
CA LYS A 31 -14.01 -16.91 -1.73
C LYS A 31 -14.12 -15.55 -2.44
N THR A 32 -15.21 -14.82 -2.27
CA THR A 32 -15.39 -13.49 -2.89
C THR A 32 -14.56 -12.39 -2.22
N ALA A 33 -14.25 -12.54 -0.92
CA ALA A 33 -13.38 -11.59 -0.22
C ALA A 33 -11.91 -11.72 -0.68
N VAL A 34 -11.47 -12.92 -1.08
CA VAL A 34 -10.11 -13.16 -1.62
C VAL A 34 -9.79 -12.27 -2.83
N LEU A 35 -10.72 -12.18 -3.78
CA LEU A 35 -10.55 -11.30 -4.95
C LEU A 35 -10.53 -9.82 -4.53
N GLY A 36 -11.36 -9.46 -3.54
CA GLY A 36 -11.34 -8.14 -2.93
C GLY A 36 -9.99 -7.81 -2.31
N ILE A 37 -9.38 -8.74 -1.58
CA ILE A 37 -8.06 -8.57 -0.92
C ILE A 37 -6.97 -8.34 -1.95
N LEU A 38 -6.94 -9.13 -3.02
CA LEU A 38 -5.99 -8.93 -4.13
C LEU A 38 -6.16 -7.56 -4.76
N TYR A 39 -7.41 -7.17 -5.04
CA TYR A 39 -7.75 -5.86 -5.60
C TYR A 39 -7.26 -4.73 -4.68
N GLY A 40 -7.62 -4.75 -3.40
CA GLY A 40 -7.19 -3.75 -2.43
C GLY A 40 -5.67 -3.71 -2.23
N SER A 41 -5.00 -4.87 -2.24
CA SER A 41 -3.56 -4.97 -2.11
C SER A 41 -2.82 -4.35 -3.30
N ALA A 42 -3.38 -4.43 -4.51
CA ALA A 42 -2.84 -3.72 -5.67
C ALA A 42 -2.87 -2.18 -5.45
N PHE A 43 -3.98 -1.65 -4.92
CA PHE A 43 -4.07 -0.23 -4.56
C PHE A 43 -3.09 0.14 -3.44
N SER A 44 -2.91 -0.72 -2.42
CA SER A 44 -1.88 -0.55 -1.39
C SER A 44 -0.49 -0.38 -1.97
N ILE A 45 -0.10 -1.28 -2.89
CA ILE A 45 1.21 -1.24 -3.55
C ILE A 45 1.35 0.05 -4.37
N LEU A 46 0.32 0.45 -5.14
CA LEU A 46 0.35 1.71 -5.89
C LEU A 46 0.52 2.92 -4.97
N GLY A 47 -0.23 2.96 -3.86
CA GLY A 47 -0.13 4.02 -2.87
C GLY A 47 1.23 4.07 -2.18
N TRP A 48 1.85 2.91 -1.93
CA TRP A 48 3.22 2.81 -1.44
C TRP A 48 4.22 3.44 -2.40
N TRP A 49 4.17 3.09 -3.69
CA TRP A 49 5.07 3.65 -4.68
C TRP A 49 4.89 5.16 -4.88
N LEU A 50 3.66 5.67 -4.75
CA LEU A 50 3.42 7.12 -4.67
C LEU A 50 4.09 7.74 -3.44
N MET A 51 4.07 7.07 -2.28
CA MET A 51 4.76 7.55 -1.07
C MET A 51 6.28 7.59 -1.25
N VAL A 52 6.84 6.55 -1.86
CA VAL A 52 8.28 6.50 -2.21
C VAL A 52 8.64 7.64 -3.15
N LYS A 53 7.76 7.96 -4.12
CA LYS A 53 7.95 9.10 -5.02
C LYS A 53 7.88 10.44 -4.27
N ASP A 54 6.96 10.59 -3.32
CA ASP A 54 6.85 11.79 -2.48
C ASP A 54 8.15 12.02 -1.70
N VAL A 55 8.68 10.96 -1.07
CA VAL A 55 9.93 10.98 -0.29
C VAL A 55 11.13 11.29 -1.19
N LYS A 56 11.20 10.68 -2.36
CA LYS A 56 12.25 10.96 -3.35
C LYS A 56 12.21 12.44 -3.78
N SER A 57 11.03 12.97 -4.11
CA SER A 57 10.86 14.38 -4.48
C SER A 57 11.30 15.32 -3.36
N PHE A 58 10.97 14.98 -2.11
CA PHE A 58 11.39 15.76 -0.96
C PHE A 58 12.91 15.76 -0.77
N ALA A 59 13.55 14.58 -0.88
CA ALA A 59 15.00 14.46 -0.76
C ALA A 59 15.76 15.19 -1.89
N GLU A 60 15.24 15.19 -3.13
CA GLU A 60 15.92 15.80 -4.28
C GLU A 60 15.63 17.31 -4.42
N LYS A 61 14.43 17.76 -4.08
CA LYS A 61 13.96 19.13 -4.37
C LYS A 61 13.65 19.96 -3.12
N GLY A 62 13.76 19.38 -1.93
CA GLY A 62 13.34 19.99 -0.66
C GLY A 62 11.83 20.21 -0.56
N SER A 63 11.03 19.70 -1.51
CA SER A 63 9.59 19.90 -1.57
C SER A 63 8.85 18.61 -1.90
N LEU A 64 7.73 18.39 -1.20
CA LEU A 64 6.83 17.27 -1.47
C LEU A 64 6.17 17.40 -2.84
N PHE A 65 5.83 16.27 -3.46
CA PHE A 65 5.01 16.28 -4.65
C PHE A 65 3.60 16.78 -4.28
N LYS A 66 3.29 18.02 -4.67
CA LYS A 66 2.10 18.78 -4.23
C LYS A 66 0.77 18.02 -4.31
N PHE A 67 0.63 17.11 -5.27
CA PHE A 67 -0.59 16.32 -5.49
C PHE A 67 -0.46 14.83 -5.15
N GLY A 68 0.71 14.36 -4.69
CA GLY A 68 0.97 12.94 -4.44
C GLY A 68 0.11 12.36 -3.33
N PHE A 69 -0.02 13.13 -2.25
CA PHE A 69 -0.93 12.80 -1.16
C PHE A 69 -2.37 12.67 -1.66
N LEU A 70 -2.90 13.72 -2.31
CA LEU A 70 -4.29 13.73 -2.76
C LEU A 70 -4.58 12.60 -3.76
N LEU A 71 -3.66 12.34 -4.69
CA LEU A 71 -3.78 11.26 -5.67
C LEU A 71 -3.86 9.88 -5.01
N ARG A 72 -3.07 9.63 -3.95
CA ARG A 72 -3.10 8.37 -3.22
C ARG A 72 -4.47 8.12 -2.57
N TYR A 73 -5.04 9.11 -1.89
CA TYR A 73 -6.39 8.96 -1.29
C TYR A 73 -7.49 8.90 -2.35
N PHE A 74 -7.34 9.63 -3.46
CA PHE A 74 -8.25 9.52 -4.59
C PHE A 74 -8.26 8.08 -5.15
N LEU A 75 -7.09 7.46 -5.33
CA LEU A 75 -6.99 6.06 -5.77
C LEU A 75 -7.66 5.10 -4.79
N TYR A 76 -7.49 5.30 -3.47
CA TYR A 76 -8.19 4.47 -2.48
C TYR A 76 -9.71 4.68 -2.51
N ALA A 77 -10.17 5.92 -2.67
CA ALA A 77 -11.59 6.21 -2.80
C ALA A 77 -12.19 5.58 -4.06
N VAL A 78 -11.47 5.64 -5.19
CA VAL A 78 -11.86 4.97 -6.44
C VAL A 78 -11.90 3.46 -6.25
N GLY A 79 -10.85 2.85 -5.69
CA GLY A 79 -10.81 1.40 -5.45
C GLY A 79 -11.91 0.92 -4.50
N MET A 80 -12.20 1.67 -3.43
CA MET A 80 -13.31 1.35 -2.54
C MET A 80 -14.67 1.58 -3.21
N GLY A 81 -14.82 2.66 -3.97
CA GLY A 81 -16.04 3.00 -4.69
C GLY A 81 -16.40 1.96 -5.75
N THR A 82 -15.42 1.50 -6.54
CA THR A 82 -15.63 0.41 -7.51
C THR A 82 -15.95 -0.90 -6.82
N ALA A 83 -15.30 -1.20 -5.68
CA ALA A 83 -15.54 -2.42 -4.91
C ALA A 83 -16.98 -2.57 -4.40
N ILE A 84 -17.70 -1.47 -4.16
CA ILE A 84 -19.12 -1.50 -3.73
C ILE A 84 -19.99 -2.24 -4.76
N PHE A 85 -19.72 -2.08 -6.05
CA PHE A 85 -20.51 -2.73 -7.12
C PHE A 85 -20.33 -4.25 -7.18
N TYR A 86 -19.27 -4.80 -6.58
CA TYR A 86 -18.98 -6.23 -6.54
C TYR A 86 -19.48 -6.93 -5.25
N GLY A 87 -20.12 -6.17 -4.34
CA GLY A 87 -20.80 -6.70 -3.16
C GLY A 87 -20.02 -6.55 -1.84
N LYS A 88 -20.72 -6.83 -0.73
CA LYS A 88 -20.25 -6.54 0.64
C LYS A 88 -18.94 -7.25 1.00
N LEU A 89 -18.81 -8.53 0.63
CA LEU A 89 -17.62 -9.34 0.95
C LEU A 89 -16.41 -8.92 0.11
N PHE A 90 -16.62 -8.57 -1.15
CA PHE A 90 -15.56 -8.04 -2.00
C PHE A 90 -15.07 -6.68 -1.45
N PHE A 91 -15.99 -5.78 -1.12
CA PHE A 91 -15.68 -4.50 -0.48
C PHE A 91 -14.89 -4.66 0.82
N ALA A 92 -15.32 -5.57 1.71
CA ALA A 92 -14.60 -5.85 2.94
C ALA A 92 -13.18 -6.40 2.67
N GLY A 93 -13.04 -7.30 1.70
CA GLY A 93 -11.74 -7.78 1.25
C GLY A 93 -10.86 -6.65 0.70
N THR A 94 -11.41 -5.74 -0.11
CA THR A 94 -10.69 -4.57 -0.63
C THR A 94 -10.23 -3.64 0.48
N ALA A 95 -11.08 -3.40 1.49
CA ALA A 95 -10.71 -2.62 2.66
C ALA A 95 -9.52 -3.25 3.40
N LEU A 96 -9.56 -4.57 3.63
CA LEU A 96 -8.44 -5.31 4.25
C LEU A 96 -7.15 -5.20 3.43
N GLY A 97 -7.24 -5.43 2.11
CA GLY A 97 -6.09 -5.29 1.21
C GLY A 97 -5.49 -3.88 1.20
N ILE A 98 -6.30 -2.83 1.33
CA ILE A 98 -5.83 -1.44 1.46
C ILE A 98 -5.16 -1.21 2.84
N LEU A 99 -5.69 -1.83 3.90
CA LEU A 99 -5.13 -1.72 5.25
C LEU A 99 -3.78 -2.41 5.40
N ASN A 100 -3.44 -3.38 4.55
CA ASN A 100 -2.11 -3.99 4.52
C ASN A 100 -1.00 -2.96 4.41
N LEU A 101 -1.21 -1.84 3.71
CA LEU A 101 -0.23 -0.76 3.68
C LEU A 101 0.02 -0.15 5.06
N LYS A 102 -1.04 0.13 5.82
CA LYS A 102 -0.88 0.67 7.19
C LYS A 102 -0.24 -0.36 8.12
N LEU A 103 -0.59 -1.64 7.99
CA LEU A 103 0.01 -2.73 8.77
C LEU A 103 1.50 -2.88 8.46
N SER A 104 1.89 -2.92 7.19
CA SER A 104 3.30 -2.98 6.79
C SER A 104 4.05 -1.73 7.28
N LEU A 105 3.49 -0.54 7.17
CA LEU A 105 4.11 0.67 7.72
C LEU A 105 4.16 0.68 9.26
N TYR A 106 3.23 0.04 9.95
CA TYR A 106 3.29 -0.05 11.41
C TYR A 106 4.39 -1.02 11.86
N ILE A 107 4.47 -2.18 11.21
CA ILE A 107 5.42 -3.25 11.55
C ILE A 107 6.84 -2.92 11.05
N PHE A 108 6.94 -2.33 9.86
CA PHE A 108 8.21 -2.09 9.17
C PHE A 108 8.53 -0.60 8.94
N GLY A 109 7.60 0.33 9.20
CA GLY A 109 7.71 1.74 8.83
C GLY A 109 8.50 2.65 9.78
N ARG A 110 9.19 2.10 10.80
CA ARG A 110 10.35 2.79 11.44
C ARG A 110 11.40 3.26 10.39
N TRP A 111 11.30 2.67 9.21
CA TRP A 111 12.20 2.80 8.08
C TRP A 111 12.21 4.15 7.33
N LEU A 112 11.09 4.89 7.24
CA LEU A 112 11.03 6.16 6.50
C LEU A 112 11.74 7.31 7.23
N GLY A 113 11.66 7.33 8.56
CA GLY A 113 12.32 8.34 9.40
C GLY A 113 13.83 8.12 9.50
N GLU A 114 14.26 6.89 9.83
CA GLU A 114 15.67 6.57 10.14
C GLU A 114 16.62 6.67 8.92
N ASN A 115 16.13 6.53 7.69
CA ASN A 115 16.97 6.60 6.48
C ASN A 115 17.07 7.99 5.85
N THR A 116 16.20 8.91 6.24
CA THR A 116 16.29 10.32 5.82
C THR A 116 17.36 11.04 6.65
N THR A 117 17.48 10.70 7.94
CA THR A 117 18.50 11.24 8.84
C THR A 117 19.93 10.80 8.47
N ASN A 118 20.09 9.65 7.82
CA ASN A 118 21.39 9.12 7.39
C ASN A 118 21.79 9.55 5.97
N GLN A 119 21.07 10.49 5.35
CA GLN A 119 21.39 11.08 4.04
C GLN A 119 21.65 12.60 4.10
N ILE A 120 21.67 13.16 5.31
CA ILE A 120 22.13 14.53 5.59
C ILE A 120 23.54 14.43 6.17
#